data_AF-A0A3C0VQM1-F1
#
_entry.id   AF-A0A3C0VQM1-F1
#
_cell.length_a   1.000
_cell.length_b   1.000
_cell.length_c   1.000
_cell.angle_alpha   90.00
_cell.angle_beta   90.00
_cell.angle_gamma   90.00
#
_symmetry.space_group_name_H-M   'P 1'
#
loop_
_entity.id
_entity.type
_entity.pdbx_description
1 polymer ?
#
loop_
_entity_poly.entity_id
_entity_poly.type
_entity_poly.pdbx_seq_one_letter_code
_entity_poly.pdbx_strand_id
1 'polypeptide(L)'
;MPEIFSEYNFLVSIYSLLGLIALSFLVFFAAQQFPTFKEAYKANQIANKKMKEKSFYSPTVRNGILGSGIGYLVNYSLILPLTISVEFVSIWNVIFSVFIILMVYDFFYYLMHRFLFHGDIHFFKTVHAVHHQMKNPNRGDSSYLHWLEGTMGVLLFGFTVGGLSLIFGKFDLVSIVITMWLYQEINLHNHAIFETKTFPFKT
;
A
#
# COMPACT_ATOMS: atom_id res chain seq x y z
N MET A 1 -25.08 -20.90 -11.49
CA MET A 1 -24.01 -19.89 -11.27
C MET A 1 -22.70 -20.64 -11.14
N PRO A 2 -21.57 -20.11 -11.65
CA PRO A 2 -20.26 -20.72 -11.44
C PRO A 2 -19.96 -20.89 -9.93
N GLU A 3 -19.30 -21.99 -9.53
CA GLU A 3 -18.97 -22.31 -8.12
C GLU A 3 -18.21 -21.18 -7.42
N ILE A 4 -17.39 -20.41 -8.14
CA ILE A 4 -16.64 -19.29 -7.55
C ILE A 4 -17.54 -18.21 -6.92
N PHE A 5 -18.78 -18.06 -7.37
CA PHE A 5 -19.71 -17.06 -6.80
C PHE A 5 -20.39 -17.55 -5.51
N SER A 6 -20.42 -18.86 -5.23
CA SER A 6 -20.92 -19.33 -3.93
C SER A 6 -19.94 -19.03 -2.80
N GLU A 7 -18.67 -18.83 -3.16
CA GLU A 7 -17.58 -18.52 -2.24
C GLU A 7 -17.37 -17.02 -1.99
N TYR A 8 -18.08 -16.17 -2.73
CA TYR A 8 -18.00 -14.71 -2.64
C TYR A 8 -18.63 -14.21 -1.34
N ASN A 9 -17.82 -13.57 -0.49
CA ASN A 9 -18.29 -12.98 0.76
C ASN A 9 -17.85 -11.53 0.88
N PHE A 10 -18.74 -10.58 0.56
CA PHE A 10 -18.39 -9.15 0.64
C PHE A 10 -18.11 -8.67 2.06
N LEU A 11 -18.63 -9.33 3.10
CA LEU A 11 -18.43 -8.90 4.50
C LEU A 11 -16.96 -8.96 4.91
N VAL A 12 -16.18 -9.91 4.40
CA VAL A 12 -14.74 -9.99 4.71
C VAL A 12 -13.97 -8.76 4.25
N SER A 13 -14.45 -8.10 3.20
CA SER A 13 -13.87 -6.85 2.68
C SER A 13 -14.18 -5.68 3.60
N ILE A 14 -15.37 -5.65 4.19
CA ILE A 14 -15.73 -4.67 5.22
C ILE A 14 -14.90 -4.92 6.49
N TYR A 15 -14.80 -6.18 6.94
CA TYR A 15 -14.00 -6.52 8.12
C TYR A 15 -12.52 -6.21 7.92
N SER A 16 -11.97 -6.45 6.72
CA SER A 16 -10.57 -6.15 6.44
C SER A 16 -10.31 -4.65 6.39
N LEU A 17 -11.25 -3.84 5.87
CA LEU A 17 -11.18 -2.38 5.93
C LEU A 17 -11.24 -1.86 7.36
N LEU A 18 -12.19 -2.35 8.17
CA LEU A 18 -12.31 -1.97 9.58
C LEU A 18 -11.07 -2.38 10.38
N GLY A 19 -10.55 -3.59 10.15
CA GLY A 19 -9.32 -4.08 10.76
C GLY A 19 -8.11 -3.22 10.38
N LEU A 20 -7.99 -2.85 9.11
CA LEU A 20 -6.92 -1.95 8.63
C LEU A 20 -7.01 -0.58 9.29
N ILE A 21 -8.20 0.02 9.39
CA ILE A 21 -8.41 1.31 10.05
C ILE A 21 -8.04 1.21 11.54
N ALA A 22 -8.53 0.17 12.23
CA ALA A 22 -8.25 -0.05 13.64
C ALA A 22 -6.76 -0.25 13.92
N LEU A 23 -6.09 -1.10 13.12
CA LEU A 23 -4.64 -1.33 13.22
C LEU A 23 -3.85 -0.05 12.94
N SER A 24 -4.24 0.72 11.92
CA SER A 24 -3.58 1.99 11.57
C SER A 24 -3.67 3.00 12.72
N PHE A 25 -4.84 3.15 13.34
CA PHE A 25 -5.00 4.03 14.51
C PHE A 25 -4.19 3.52 15.70
N LEU A 26 -4.28 2.22 16.01
CA LEU A 26 -3.54 1.61 17.12
C LEU A 26 -2.04 1.87 16.99
N VAL A 27 -1.46 1.57 15.82
CA VAL A 27 -0.03 1.77 15.59
C VAL A 27 0.32 3.26 15.55
N PHE A 28 -0.51 4.12 14.97
CA PHE A 28 -0.28 5.56 14.98
C PHE A 28 -0.17 6.09 16.42
N PHE A 29 -1.17 5.81 17.27
CA PHE A 29 -1.16 6.31 18.66
C PHE A 29 -0.04 5.71 19.49
N ALA A 30 0.29 4.44 19.28
CA ALA A 30 1.43 3.79 19.91
C ALA A 30 2.76 4.44 19.47
N ALA A 31 2.95 4.68 18.17
CA ALA A 31 4.15 5.33 17.63
C ALA A 31 4.32 6.76 18.17
N GLN A 32 3.23 7.52 18.33
CA GLN A 32 3.29 8.88 18.89
C GLN A 32 3.76 8.96 20.36
N GLN A 33 3.86 7.82 21.07
CA GLN A 33 4.45 7.78 22.42
C GLN A 33 5.98 7.92 22.38
N PHE A 34 6.60 7.69 21.23
CA PHE A 34 8.05 7.73 21.07
C PHE A 34 8.47 9.06 20.40
N PRO A 35 9.43 9.80 20.99
CA PRO A 35 9.88 11.09 20.45
C PRO A 35 10.29 11.03 18.98
N THR A 36 11.03 9.99 18.58
CA THR A 36 11.53 9.79 17.22
C THR A 36 10.40 9.84 16.17
N PHE A 37 9.33 9.06 16.38
CA PHE A 37 8.21 8.99 15.43
C PHE A 37 7.36 10.26 15.48
N LYS A 38 7.22 10.88 16.65
CA LYS A 38 6.51 12.15 16.82
C LYS A 38 7.21 13.30 16.08
N GLU A 39 8.54 13.35 16.15
CA GLU A 39 9.37 14.33 15.43
C GLU A 39 9.33 14.11 13.93
N ALA A 40 9.51 12.87 13.47
CA ALA A 40 9.38 12.51 12.06
C ALA A 40 7.99 12.89 11.50
N TYR A 41 6.92 12.60 12.25
CA TYR A 41 5.56 13.00 11.86
C TYR A 41 5.44 14.52 11.67
N LYS A 42 5.95 15.32 12.61
CA LYS A 42 5.94 16.79 12.50
C LYS A 42 6.75 17.27 11.30
N ALA A 43 7.94 16.74 11.08
CA ALA A 43 8.79 17.11 9.96
C ALA A 43 8.09 16.87 8.61
N ASN A 44 7.47 15.71 8.44
CA ASN A 44 6.70 15.38 7.24
C ASN A 44 5.48 16.31 7.06
N GLN A 45 4.76 16.65 8.13
CA GLN A 45 3.62 17.57 8.05
C GLN A 45 4.05 18.98 7.62
N ILE A 46 5.19 19.48 8.12
CA ILE A 46 5.74 20.78 7.72
C ILE A 46 6.15 20.76 6.25
N ALA A 47 6.85 19.71 5.80
CA ALA A 47 7.26 19.56 4.41
C ALA A 47 6.04 19.47 3.46
N ASN A 48 5.05 18.64 3.80
CA ASN A 48 3.82 18.51 3.03
C ASN A 48 3.05 19.85 2.92
N LYS A 49 3.00 20.64 4.01
CA LYS A 49 2.35 21.96 3.99
C LYS A 49 3.02 22.89 2.98
N LYS A 50 4.36 22.96 2.97
CA LYS A 50 5.12 23.75 1.97
C LYS A 50 4.86 23.27 0.54
N MET A 51 4.73 21.96 0.34
CA MET A 51 4.42 21.40 -0.98
C MET A 51 3.01 21.79 -1.46
N LYS A 52 2.02 21.80 -0.56
CA LYS A 52 0.64 22.22 -0.87
C LYS A 52 0.50 23.68 -1.29
N GLU A 53 1.46 24.54 -0.98
CA GLU A 53 1.51 25.92 -1.47
C GLU A 53 1.79 26.00 -2.98
N LYS A 54 2.37 24.94 -3.57
CA LYS A 54 2.61 24.84 -5.01
C LYS A 54 1.32 24.45 -5.74
N SER A 55 0.93 25.24 -6.74
CA SER A 55 -0.33 25.07 -7.48
C SER A 55 -0.52 23.69 -8.12
N PHE A 56 0.56 23.06 -8.56
CA PHE A 56 0.52 21.75 -9.22
C PHE A 56 0.40 20.57 -8.23
N TYR A 57 0.76 20.76 -6.96
CA TYR A 57 0.96 19.65 -6.03
C TYR A 57 -0.35 18.95 -5.67
N SER A 58 -1.30 19.70 -5.11
CA SER A 58 -2.58 19.15 -4.64
C SER A 58 -3.40 18.47 -5.76
N PRO A 59 -3.50 19.03 -6.99
CA PRO A 59 -4.14 18.33 -8.11
C PRO A 59 -3.46 17.00 -8.47
N THR A 60 -2.12 16.96 -8.46
CA THR A 60 -1.36 15.75 -8.79
C THR A 60 -1.56 14.67 -7.74
N VAL A 61 -1.46 15.02 -6.46
CA VAL A 61 -1.74 14.11 -5.34
C VAL A 61 -3.16 13.57 -5.40
N ARG A 62 -4.15 14.43 -5.68
CA ARG A 62 -5.55 14.01 -5.82
C ARG A 62 -5.72 13.01 -6.97
N ASN A 63 -5.08 13.24 -8.12
CA ASN A 63 -5.12 12.31 -9.23
C ASN A 63 -4.51 10.95 -8.86
N GLY A 64 -3.38 10.94 -8.16
CA GLY A 64 -2.78 9.72 -7.64
C GLY A 64 -3.70 8.96 -6.67
N ILE A 65 -4.29 9.68 -5.71
CA ILE A 65 -5.28 9.10 -4.76
C ILE A 65 -6.48 8.51 -5.50
N LEU A 66 -7.04 9.21 -6.49
CA LEU A 66 -8.17 8.71 -7.28
C LEU A 66 -7.79 7.43 -8.05
N GLY A 67 -6.60 7.42 -8.66
CA GLY A 67 -6.06 6.24 -9.34
C GLY A 67 -5.91 5.04 -8.41
N SER A 68 -5.24 5.22 -7.27
CA SER A 68 -5.13 4.18 -6.24
C SER A 68 -6.50 3.74 -5.73
N GLY A 69 -7.44 4.68 -5.59
CA GLY A 69 -8.83 4.42 -5.19
C GLY A 69 -9.57 3.50 -6.15
N ILE A 70 -9.33 3.60 -7.46
CA ILE A 70 -9.88 2.66 -8.46
C ILE A 70 -9.31 1.26 -8.22
N GLY A 71 -8.01 1.13 -7.97
CA GLY A 71 -7.39 -0.15 -7.66
C GLY A 71 -7.96 -0.75 -6.37
N TYR A 72 -8.14 0.06 -5.32
CA TYR A 72 -8.75 -0.40 -4.08
C TYR A 72 -10.20 -0.82 -4.28
N LEU A 73 -10.98 -0.08 -5.06
CA LEU A 73 -12.35 -0.46 -5.38
C LEU A 73 -12.41 -1.85 -6.02
N VAL A 74 -11.55 -2.12 -7.00
CA VAL A 74 -11.45 -3.45 -7.62
C VAL A 74 -11.06 -4.51 -6.59
N ASN A 75 -10.04 -4.23 -5.76
CA ASN A 75 -9.58 -5.19 -4.76
C ASN A 75 -10.69 -5.52 -3.74
N TYR A 76 -11.31 -4.51 -3.14
CA TYR A 76 -12.33 -4.68 -2.10
C TYR A 76 -13.68 -5.19 -2.66
N SER A 77 -14.00 -4.93 -3.92
CA SER A 77 -15.27 -5.39 -4.51
C SER A 77 -15.17 -6.73 -5.22
N LEU A 78 -14.01 -7.11 -5.77
CA LEU A 78 -13.89 -8.30 -6.61
C LEU A 78 -12.92 -9.34 -6.04
N ILE A 79 -11.76 -8.92 -5.54
CA ILE A 79 -10.68 -9.84 -5.17
C ILE A 79 -10.81 -10.30 -3.72
N LEU A 80 -10.83 -9.39 -2.75
CA LEU A 80 -10.88 -9.73 -1.33
C LEU A 80 -12.09 -10.60 -0.94
N PRO A 81 -13.30 -10.40 -1.48
CA PRO A 81 -14.44 -11.27 -1.18
C PRO A 81 -14.25 -12.75 -1.53
N LEU A 82 -13.33 -13.06 -2.45
CA LEU A 82 -13.07 -14.43 -2.92
C LEU A 82 -11.85 -15.06 -2.24
N THR A 83 -11.03 -14.26 -1.56
CA THR A 83 -9.66 -14.64 -1.17
C THR A 83 -9.45 -14.69 0.34
N ILE A 84 -10.42 -14.20 1.12
CA ILE A 84 -10.31 -14.10 2.58
C ILE A 84 -11.29 -15.05 3.30
N SER A 85 -10.83 -15.67 4.37
CA SER A 85 -11.64 -16.35 5.39
C SER A 85 -11.58 -15.60 6.72
N VAL A 86 -12.65 -15.66 7.51
CA VAL A 86 -12.66 -15.14 8.90
C VAL A 86 -12.06 -16.12 9.91
N GLU A 87 -11.83 -17.37 9.50
CA GLU A 87 -11.25 -18.40 10.36
C GLU A 87 -9.77 -18.15 10.57
N PHE A 88 -9.38 -17.91 11.82
CA PHE A 88 -7.98 -17.81 12.19
C PHE A 88 -7.36 -19.21 12.24
N VAL A 89 -6.30 -19.42 11.47
CA VAL A 89 -5.65 -20.74 11.40
C VAL A 89 -4.52 -20.87 12.43
N SER A 90 -3.49 -20.02 12.35
CA SER A 90 -2.39 -20.00 13.32
C SER A 90 -1.51 -18.77 13.14
N ILE A 91 -0.70 -18.44 14.16
CA ILE A 91 0.30 -17.35 14.08
C ILE A 91 1.33 -17.63 12.97
N TRP A 92 1.73 -18.89 12.79
CA TRP A 92 2.66 -19.29 11.74
C TRP A 92 2.11 -19.03 10.34
N ASN A 93 0.82 -19.32 10.12
CA ASN A 93 0.16 -18.99 8.86
C ASN A 93 0.06 -17.49 8.64
N VAL A 94 -0.12 -16.70 9.69
CA VAL A 94 -0.06 -15.23 9.57
C VAL A 94 1.30 -14.75 9.10
N ILE A 95 2.37 -15.20 9.77
CA ILE A 95 3.74 -14.81 9.40
C ILE A 95 4.07 -15.27 7.98
N PHE A 96 3.73 -16.53 7.64
CA PHE A 96 3.97 -17.08 6.31
C PHE A 96 3.19 -16.32 5.24
N SER A 97 1.91 -16.04 5.46
CA SER A 97 1.05 -15.32 4.51
C SER A 97 1.54 -13.91 4.26
N VAL A 98 1.87 -13.17 5.33
CA VAL A 98 2.47 -11.83 5.24
C VAL A 98 3.76 -11.87 4.43
N PHE A 99 4.66 -12.80 4.78
CA PHE A 99 5.94 -12.94 4.09
C PHE A 99 5.76 -13.26 2.61
N ILE A 100 4.99 -14.31 2.26
CA ILE A 100 4.87 -14.76 0.88
C ILE A 100 4.14 -13.73 0.00
N ILE A 101 3.09 -13.08 0.51
CA ILE A 101 2.37 -12.05 -0.23
C ILE A 101 3.29 -10.87 -0.52
N LEU A 102 4.02 -10.36 0.49
CA LEU A 102 4.93 -9.22 0.29
C LEU A 102 6.10 -9.58 -0.63
N MET A 103 6.71 -10.76 -0.49
CA MET A 103 7.82 -11.18 -1.35
C MET A 103 7.41 -11.32 -2.82
N VAL A 104 6.25 -11.92 -3.08
CA VAL A 104 5.74 -12.10 -4.44
C VAL A 104 5.30 -10.75 -5.02
N TYR A 105 4.62 -9.92 -4.22
CA TYR A 105 4.25 -8.57 -4.62
C TYR A 105 5.49 -7.74 -4.98
N ASP A 106 6.50 -7.71 -4.12
CA ASP A 106 7.73 -6.94 -4.33
C ASP A 106 8.50 -7.43 -5.56
N PHE A 107 8.55 -8.75 -5.79
CA PHE A 107 9.16 -9.31 -6.98
C PHE A 107 8.47 -8.79 -8.26
N PHE A 108 7.14 -8.90 -8.35
CA PHE A 108 6.43 -8.41 -9.53
C PHE A 108 6.40 -6.88 -9.61
N TYR A 109 6.38 -6.18 -8.48
CA TYR A 109 6.46 -4.73 -8.44
C TYR A 109 7.83 -4.27 -8.95
N TYR A 110 8.91 -4.96 -8.58
CA TYR A 110 10.23 -4.72 -9.16
C TYR A 110 10.23 -4.90 -10.68
N LEU A 111 9.62 -5.97 -11.20
CA LEU A 111 9.53 -6.18 -12.65
C LEU A 111 8.74 -5.06 -13.33
N MET A 112 7.59 -4.68 -12.77
CA MET A 112 6.77 -3.58 -13.28
C MET A 112 7.56 -2.26 -13.25
N HIS A 113 8.20 -1.94 -12.13
CA HIS A 113 8.97 -0.72 -11.97
C HIS A 113 10.17 -0.69 -12.94
N ARG A 114 10.98 -1.76 -12.99
CA ARG A 114 12.21 -1.81 -13.78
C ARG A 114 11.95 -1.89 -15.28
N PHE A 115 11.07 -2.78 -15.71
CA PHE A 115 10.89 -3.11 -17.13
C PHE A 115 9.71 -2.39 -17.77
N LEU A 116 8.66 -2.06 -17.01
CA LEU A 116 7.51 -1.34 -17.56
C LEU A 116 7.71 0.17 -17.42
N PHE A 117 7.92 0.66 -16.19
CA PHE A 117 8.01 2.10 -15.92
C PHE A 117 9.35 2.72 -16.34
N HIS A 118 10.46 1.99 -16.20
CA HIS A 118 11.78 2.44 -16.64
C HIS A 118 12.26 1.81 -17.96
N GLY A 119 11.43 0.98 -18.60
CA GLY A 119 11.79 0.32 -19.85
C GLY A 119 11.71 1.20 -21.10
N ASP A 120 11.66 0.56 -22.26
CA ASP A 120 11.73 1.28 -23.53
C ASP A 120 10.40 1.94 -23.93
N ILE A 121 9.28 1.50 -23.34
CA ILE A 121 7.94 2.02 -23.65
C ILE A 121 7.78 3.45 -23.14
N HIS A 122 7.79 4.42 -24.07
CA HIS A 122 7.74 5.85 -23.73
C HIS A 122 6.52 6.24 -22.89
N PHE A 123 5.35 5.66 -23.16
CA PHE A 123 4.12 5.94 -22.42
C PHE A 123 4.25 5.65 -20.92
N PHE A 124 4.80 4.48 -20.54
CA PHE A 124 4.93 4.13 -19.13
C PHE A 124 6.04 4.93 -18.43
N LYS A 125 7.07 5.32 -19.17
CA LYS A 125 8.09 6.28 -18.67
C LYS A 125 7.49 7.63 -18.31
N THR A 126 6.60 8.18 -19.13
CA THR A 126 5.99 9.49 -18.82
C THR A 126 5.01 9.42 -17.66
N VAL A 127 4.28 8.30 -17.52
CA VAL A 127 3.44 8.01 -16.36
C VAL A 127 4.28 8.05 -15.07
N HIS A 128 5.39 7.31 -15.03
CA HIS A 128 6.22 7.21 -13.84
C HIS A 128 7.15 8.42 -13.61
N ALA A 129 7.46 9.17 -14.67
CA ALA A 129 8.23 10.41 -14.55
C ALA A 129 7.55 11.44 -13.63
N VAL A 130 6.21 11.44 -13.54
CA VAL A 130 5.47 12.30 -12.59
C VAL A 130 5.94 12.05 -11.16
N HIS A 131 6.06 10.78 -10.77
CA HIS A 131 6.51 10.42 -9.43
C HIS A 131 7.95 10.90 -9.17
N HIS A 132 8.85 10.71 -10.15
CA HIS A 132 10.25 11.13 -10.06
C HIS A 132 10.49 12.64 -10.15
N GLN A 133 9.48 13.47 -10.44
CA GLN A 133 9.62 14.92 -10.33
C GLN A 133 9.89 15.35 -8.88
N MET A 134 9.47 14.55 -7.89
CA MET A 134 9.65 14.85 -6.48
C MET A 134 10.95 14.26 -5.91
N LYS A 135 12.04 15.02 -6.01
CA LYS A 135 13.40 14.55 -5.67
C LYS A 135 13.70 14.44 -4.17
N ASN A 136 12.98 15.18 -3.32
CA ASN A 136 13.15 15.18 -1.87
C ASN A 136 11.79 14.86 -1.21
N PRO A 137 11.34 13.60 -1.29
CA PRO A 137 10.00 13.25 -0.90
C PRO A 137 9.76 13.43 0.59
N ASN A 138 8.53 13.76 0.93
CA ASN A 138 7.95 13.63 2.25
C ASN A 138 6.83 12.59 2.22
N ARG A 139 6.37 12.14 3.39
CA ARG A 139 5.36 11.07 3.50
C ARG A 139 4.07 11.36 2.73
N GLY A 140 3.70 12.63 2.52
CA GLY A 140 2.55 13.02 1.69
C GLY A 140 2.76 12.80 0.18
N ASP A 141 4.01 12.76 -0.27
CA ASP A 141 4.40 12.56 -1.66
C ASP A 141 4.26 11.10 -2.10
N SER A 142 3.94 10.16 -1.19
CA SER A 142 3.65 8.77 -1.54
C SER A 142 2.46 8.62 -2.50
N SER A 143 1.62 9.66 -2.58
CA SER A 143 0.50 9.76 -3.53
C SER A 143 0.75 10.79 -4.63
N TYR A 144 1.93 11.42 -4.67
CA TYR A 144 2.36 12.29 -5.76
C TYR A 144 2.83 11.40 -6.92
N LEU A 145 1.86 10.91 -7.69
CA LEU A 145 2.07 9.98 -8.79
C LEU A 145 0.98 10.16 -9.84
N HIS A 146 1.22 9.65 -11.03
CA HIS A 146 0.19 9.62 -12.07
C HIS A 146 -0.89 8.58 -11.71
N TRP A 147 -2.17 8.89 -11.93
CA TRP A 147 -3.29 8.03 -11.51
C TRP A 147 -3.12 6.56 -11.94
N LEU A 148 -2.65 6.34 -13.17
CA LEU A 148 -2.43 5.00 -13.71
C LEU A 148 -1.39 4.20 -12.92
N GLU A 149 -0.31 4.83 -12.47
CA GLU A 149 0.70 4.19 -11.64
C GLU A 149 0.10 3.71 -10.31
N GLY A 150 -0.72 4.56 -9.69
CA GLY A 150 -1.41 4.24 -8.44
C GLY A 150 -2.40 3.09 -8.61
N THR A 151 -3.19 3.11 -9.69
CA THR A 151 -4.09 2.00 -10.03
C THR A 151 -3.32 0.70 -10.24
N MET A 152 -2.22 0.72 -11.01
CA MET A 152 -1.43 -0.47 -11.32
C MET A 152 -0.76 -1.06 -10.09
N GLY A 153 -0.17 -0.24 -9.22
CA GLY A 153 0.43 -0.71 -7.97
C GLY A 153 -0.59 -1.40 -7.05
N VAL A 154 -1.75 -0.78 -6.84
CA VAL A 154 -2.80 -1.35 -5.98
C VAL A 154 -3.43 -2.60 -6.60
N LEU A 155 -3.67 -2.62 -7.91
CA LEU A 155 -4.16 -3.83 -8.59
C LEU A 155 -3.15 -4.96 -8.55
N LEU A 156 -1.85 -4.67 -8.68
CA LEU A 156 -0.81 -5.68 -8.57
C LEU A 156 -0.81 -6.36 -7.20
N PHE A 157 -1.02 -5.58 -6.13
CA PHE A 157 -1.21 -6.13 -4.78
C PHE A 157 -2.42 -7.08 -4.73
N GLY A 158 -3.57 -6.64 -5.24
CA GLY A 158 -4.78 -7.46 -5.28
C GLY A 158 -4.61 -8.75 -6.08
N PHE A 159 -4.06 -8.65 -7.30
CA PHE A 159 -3.79 -9.82 -8.13
C PHE A 159 -2.76 -10.76 -7.53
N THR A 160 -1.81 -10.25 -6.75
CA THR A 160 -0.88 -11.10 -5.98
C THR A 160 -1.64 -11.91 -4.93
N VAL A 161 -2.48 -11.26 -4.12
CA VAL A 161 -3.32 -11.93 -3.12
C VAL A 161 -4.24 -12.97 -3.77
N GLY A 162 -4.94 -12.59 -4.84
CA GLY A 162 -5.84 -13.49 -5.56
C GLY A 162 -5.11 -14.64 -6.24
N GLY A 163 -3.97 -14.39 -6.87
CA GLY A 163 -3.17 -15.45 -7.51
C GLY A 163 -2.63 -16.44 -6.48
N LEU A 164 -2.13 -15.96 -5.34
CA LEU A 164 -1.66 -16.83 -4.27
C LEU A 164 -2.80 -17.60 -3.60
N SER A 165 -4.01 -17.03 -3.49
CA SER A 165 -5.13 -17.76 -2.89
C SER A 165 -5.61 -18.93 -3.75
N LEU A 166 -5.38 -18.89 -5.06
CA LEU A 166 -5.64 -20.03 -5.95
C LEU A 166 -4.68 -21.21 -5.68
N ILE A 167 -3.51 -20.94 -5.09
CA ILE A 167 -2.48 -21.93 -4.80
C ILE A 167 -2.59 -22.42 -3.35
N PHE A 168 -2.75 -21.49 -2.42
CA PHE A 168 -2.70 -21.75 -0.97
C PHE A 168 -4.09 -21.83 -0.31
N GLY A 169 -5.15 -21.56 -1.05
CA GLY A 169 -6.50 -21.36 -0.49
C GLY A 169 -6.68 -19.95 0.06
N LYS A 170 -7.82 -19.72 0.74
CA LYS A 170 -8.13 -18.40 1.32
C LYS A 170 -7.17 -18.05 2.44
N PHE A 171 -6.77 -16.79 2.48
CA PHE A 171 -6.00 -16.23 3.58
C PHE A 171 -6.91 -15.85 4.74
N ASP A 172 -6.44 -16.01 5.96
CA ASP A 172 -7.19 -15.53 7.11
C ASP A 172 -7.22 -13.98 7.12
N LEU A 173 -8.29 -13.43 7.69
CA LEU A 173 -8.53 -12.00 7.77
C LEU A 173 -7.37 -11.24 8.44
N VAL A 174 -6.76 -11.83 9.47
CA VAL A 174 -5.68 -11.18 10.23
C VAL A 174 -4.43 -11.03 9.35
N SER A 175 -4.07 -12.08 8.61
CA SER A 175 -3.00 -12.06 7.60
C SER A 175 -3.17 -10.91 6.63
N ILE A 176 -4.37 -10.76 6.05
CA ILE A 176 -4.62 -9.74 5.03
C ILE A 176 -4.63 -8.33 5.62
N VAL A 177 -5.21 -8.13 6.80
CA VAL A 177 -5.17 -6.83 7.49
C VAL A 177 -3.74 -6.38 7.78
N ILE A 178 -2.92 -7.28 8.34
CA ILE A 178 -1.50 -6.97 8.64
C ILE A 178 -0.72 -6.72 7.35
N THR A 179 -0.94 -7.54 6.33
CA THR A 179 -0.23 -7.41 5.04
C THR A 179 -0.59 -6.11 4.33
N MET A 180 -1.87 -5.73 4.28
CA MET A 180 -2.31 -4.46 3.69
C MET A 180 -1.76 -3.25 4.47
N TRP A 181 -1.69 -3.36 5.79
CA TRP A 181 -1.09 -2.32 6.62
C TRP A 181 0.40 -2.17 6.34
N LEU A 182 1.15 -3.28 6.32
CA LEU A 182 2.58 -3.29 5.98
C LEU A 182 2.84 -2.76 4.57
N TYR A 183 2.08 -3.23 3.57
CA TYR A 183 2.16 -2.74 2.19
C TYR A 183 2.05 -1.22 2.11
N GLN A 184 1.08 -0.62 2.80
CA GLN A 184 0.90 0.83 2.83
C GLN A 184 2.00 1.54 3.63
N GLU A 185 2.33 1.04 4.81
CA GLU A 185 3.31 1.68 5.69
C GLU A 185 4.72 1.63 5.15
N ILE A 186 5.13 0.53 4.51
CA ILE A 186 6.43 0.43 3.82
C ILE A 186 6.50 1.50 2.73
N ASN A 187 5.46 1.62 1.88
CA ASN A 187 5.42 2.66 0.86
C ASN A 187 5.48 4.08 1.46
N LEU A 188 4.70 4.35 2.51
CA LEU A 188 4.71 5.64 3.19
C LEU A 188 6.05 5.94 3.85
N HIS A 189 6.71 4.93 4.42
CA HIS A 189 8.02 5.07 5.07
C HIS A 189 9.14 5.33 4.07
N ASN A 190 9.10 4.73 2.88
CA ASN A 190 10.06 4.99 1.80
C ASN A 190 10.08 6.47 1.36
N HIS A 191 9.00 7.21 1.61
CA HIS A 191 8.88 8.63 1.31
C HIS A 191 9.03 9.51 2.55
N ALA A 192 9.14 8.93 3.75
CA ALA A 192 9.10 9.70 4.97
C ALA A 192 10.44 10.39 5.25
N ILE A 193 10.36 11.66 5.61
CA ILE A 193 11.48 12.35 6.26
C ILE A 193 11.66 11.73 7.64
N PHE A 194 12.79 11.08 7.86
CA PHE A 194 13.11 10.39 9.11
C PHE A 194 14.53 10.74 9.56
N GLU A 195 14.76 12.02 9.87
CA GLU A 195 16.04 12.50 10.40
C GLU A 195 16.08 12.29 11.90
N THR A 196 16.87 11.34 12.38
CA THR A 196 17.07 11.12 13.81
C THR A 196 18.53 10.82 14.14
N LYS A 197 18.94 11.17 15.36
CA LYS A 197 20.28 10.89 15.88
C LYS A 197 20.36 9.56 16.64
N THR A 198 19.24 8.82 16.75
CA THR A 198 19.14 7.58 17.53
C THR A 198 19.18 6.34 16.64
N PHE A 199 19.93 5.32 17.09
CA PHE A 199 19.96 4.00 16.45
C PHE A 199 18.55 3.36 16.45
N PRO A 200 18.17 2.58 15.41
CA PRO A 200 18.93 2.21 14.21
C PRO A 200 18.84 3.23 13.07
N PHE A 201 18.15 4.36 13.28
CA PHE A 201 17.77 5.29 12.22
C PHE A 201 18.72 6.49 12.07
N LYS A 202 19.93 6.40 12.65
CA LYS A 202 20.96 7.43 12.55
C LYS A 202 21.59 7.38 11.16
N THR A 203 21.23 8.32 10.29
CA THR A 203 21.88 8.58 9.00
C THR A 203 23.02 9.58 9.14
#